data_AF-A0AAN8DRV2-F1
#
_entry.id   AF-A0AAN8DRV2-F1
#
_cell.length_a   1.000
_cell.length_b   1.000
_cell.length_c   1.000
_cell.angle_alpha   90.00
_cell.angle_beta   90.00
_cell.angle_gamma   90.00
#
_symmetry.space_group_name_H-M   'P 1'
#
loop_
_entity.id
_entity.type
_entity.pdbx_description
1 polymer ?
#
loop_
_entity_poly.entity_id
_entity_poly.type
_entity_poly.pdbx_seq_one_letter_code
_entity_poly.pdbx_strand_id
1 'polypeptide(L)'
;MCDTCSRVFHLDCLDPPLKTIPKGMWICPKCQDQILKKEEAIPWPGTLAIVHSYIAYKEAKEEEKLKLVKWSSELKLEREQLELRVKQLSNSVTKCMETKNTILARQKDMHLSLEKVKHLIRLIQAFNFNQALKEDVQESAATLSEAAPEASSVEKVKAESSSSTPIPNAPNTPTPNTPTPQRPRPQRPRHQQQ
;
A
#
# COMPACT_ATOMS: atom_id res chain seq x y z
N MET A 1 58.98 28.34 -21.77
CA MET A 1 57.79 27.59 -22.25
C MET A 1 56.81 27.54 -21.09
N CYS A 2 55.51 27.70 -21.34
CA CYS A 2 54.48 27.60 -20.30
C CYS A 2 54.13 26.13 -20.01
N ASP A 3 53.89 25.77 -18.75
CA ASP A 3 53.57 24.37 -18.40
C ASP A 3 52.12 23.98 -18.72
N THR A 4 51.24 24.97 -18.86
CA THR A 4 49.81 24.77 -19.12
C THR A 4 49.38 25.03 -20.57
N CYS A 5 50.30 25.49 -21.45
CA CYS A 5 50.01 25.69 -22.88
C CYS A 5 51.29 25.70 -23.72
N SER A 6 51.16 25.57 -25.04
CA SER A 6 52.30 25.54 -25.99
C SER A 6 52.98 26.89 -26.25
N ARG A 7 52.68 27.95 -25.48
CA ARG A 7 53.24 29.29 -25.71
C ARG A 7 54.64 29.43 -25.10
N VAL A 8 55.50 30.15 -25.80
CA VAL A 8 56.86 30.51 -25.35
C VAL A 8 56.93 32.01 -25.17
N PHE A 9 57.57 32.44 -24.09
CA PHE A 9 57.79 33.84 -23.75
C PHE A 9 59.27 34.03 -23.47
N HIS A 10 59.84 35.14 -23.94
CA HIS A 10 61.15 35.60 -23.48
C HIS A 10 60.99 36.17 -22.07
N LEU A 11 62.00 35.95 -21.23
CA LEU A 11 61.97 36.43 -19.85
C LEU A 11 61.91 37.97 -19.77
N ASP A 12 62.50 38.65 -20.75
CA ASP A 12 62.51 40.11 -20.88
C ASP A 12 61.19 40.71 -21.40
N CYS A 13 60.33 39.88 -22.00
CA CYS A 13 59.03 40.30 -22.54
C CYS A 13 57.87 40.07 -21.56
N LEU A 14 58.18 39.62 -20.34
CA LEU A 14 57.20 39.50 -19.26
C LEU A 14 57.09 40.84 -18.51
N ASP A 15 55.92 41.09 -17.93
CA ASP A 15 55.66 42.27 -17.13
C ASP A 15 55.32 41.83 -15.69
N PRO A 16 56.24 41.98 -14.72
CA PRO A 16 57.60 42.52 -14.82
C PRO A 16 58.61 41.53 -15.45
N PRO A 17 59.73 42.01 -16.05
CA PRO A 17 60.74 41.16 -16.67
C PRO A 17 61.39 40.21 -15.66
N LEU A 18 61.39 38.91 -15.98
CA LEU A 18 62.03 37.91 -15.14
C LEU A 18 63.52 37.86 -15.46
N LYS A 19 64.38 37.87 -14.43
CA LYS A 19 65.84 37.76 -14.62
C LYS A 19 66.36 36.32 -14.53
N THR A 20 65.54 35.41 -14.04
CA THR A 20 65.91 34.00 -13.82
C THR A 20 64.75 33.09 -14.22
N ILE A 21 65.08 31.87 -14.62
CA ILE A 21 64.08 30.83 -14.91
C ILE A 21 63.38 30.47 -13.59
N PRO A 22 62.05 30.59 -13.49
CA PRO A 22 61.30 30.22 -12.30
C PRO A 22 61.56 28.76 -11.89
N LYS A 23 61.67 28.52 -10.58
CA LYS A 23 61.79 27.16 -10.03
C LYS A 23 60.37 26.59 -9.84
N GLY A 24 60.10 25.43 -10.42
CA GLY A 24 58.78 24.79 -10.36
C GLY A 24 57.89 25.17 -11.54
N MET A 25 56.57 25.04 -11.35
CA MET A 25 55.60 25.23 -12.43
C MET A 25 55.42 26.72 -12.77
N TRP A 26 55.66 27.10 -14.03
CA TRP A 26 55.46 28.46 -14.53
C TRP A 26 54.29 28.53 -15.51
N ILE A 27 53.34 29.42 -15.20
CA ILE A 27 52.13 29.67 -15.96
C ILE A 27 52.23 31.04 -16.61
N CYS A 28 52.01 31.14 -17.92
CA CYS A 28 52.10 32.41 -18.62
C CYS A 28 50.95 33.37 -18.25
N PRO A 29 51.13 34.70 -18.45
CA PRO A 29 50.09 35.68 -18.14
C PRO A 29 48.75 35.39 -18.83
N LYS A 30 48.77 34.84 -20.05
CA LYS A 30 47.54 34.45 -20.78
C LYS A 30 46.80 33.26 -20.17
N CYS A 31 47.50 32.34 -19.53
CA CYS A 31 46.87 31.24 -18.80
C CYS A 31 46.41 31.70 -17.41
N GLN A 32 47.19 32.56 -16.74
CA GLN A 32 46.82 33.14 -15.46
C GLN A 32 45.57 34.02 -15.57
N ASP A 33 45.48 34.83 -16.62
CA ASP A 33 44.33 35.70 -16.90
C ASP A 33 43.08 34.88 -17.27
N GLN A 34 43.24 33.72 -17.91
CA GLN A 34 42.14 32.77 -18.13
C GLN A 34 41.66 32.08 -16.85
N ILE A 35 42.58 31.80 -15.92
CA ILE A 35 42.23 31.24 -14.60
C ILE A 35 41.47 32.29 -13.77
N LEU A 36 41.88 33.56 -13.82
CA LEU A 36 41.29 34.65 -13.03
C LEU A 36 39.97 35.17 -13.59
N LYS A 37 39.77 35.15 -14.91
CA LYS A 37 38.56 35.71 -15.56
C LYS A 37 37.41 34.72 -15.70
N LYS A 38 37.62 33.43 -15.39
CA LYS A 38 36.64 32.39 -15.66
C LYS A 38 36.14 31.72 -14.38
N GLU A 39 35.11 32.33 -13.79
CA GLU A 39 34.17 31.70 -12.84
C GLU A 39 33.42 30.51 -13.51
N GLU A 40 33.44 30.43 -14.84
CA GLU A 40 33.03 29.22 -15.58
C GLU A 40 34.19 28.22 -15.64
N ALA A 41 34.07 27.12 -14.90
CA ALA A 41 34.83 25.86 -15.00
C ALA A 41 36.04 25.93 -15.96
N ILE A 42 37.21 26.23 -15.39
CA ILE A 42 38.50 26.18 -16.11
C ILE A 42 38.58 24.83 -16.83
N PRO A 43 38.68 24.80 -18.18
CA PRO A 43 38.93 23.55 -18.90
C PRO A 43 40.33 23.09 -18.51
N TRP A 44 40.40 22.25 -17.48
CA TRP A 44 41.66 21.74 -16.93
C TRP A 44 42.47 21.07 -18.05
N PRO A 45 43.63 21.61 -18.46
CA PRO A 45 44.36 21.03 -19.57
C PRO A 45 45.03 19.71 -19.15
N GLY A 46 45.03 18.72 -20.05
CA GLY A 46 45.78 17.47 -19.88
C GLY A 46 45.31 16.61 -18.70
N THR A 47 46.25 16.09 -17.91
CA THR A 47 46.00 15.12 -16.83
C THR A 47 45.02 15.63 -15.77
N LEU A 48 44.97 16.94 -15.55
CA LEU A 48 44.12 17.54 -14.52
C LEU A 48 42.62 17.40 -14.86
N ALA A 49 42.23 17.41 -16.15
CA ALA A 49 40.86 17.09 -16.57
C ALA A 49 40.38 15.72 -16.08
N ILE A 50 41.28 14.74 -16.10
CA ILE A 50 40.98 13.36 -15.71
C ILE A 50 40.67 13.31 -14.21
N VAL A 51 41.50 13.98 -13.40
CA VAL A 51 41.33 14.03 -11.94
C VAL A 51 40.02 14.73 -11.57
N HIS A 52 39.71 15.89 -12.15
CA HIS A 52 38.45 16.59 -11.86
C HIS A 52 37.22 15.82 -12.35
N SER A 53 37.31 15.17 -13.51
CA SER A 53 36.24 14.27 -13.98
C SER A 53 36.03 13.10 -13.01
N TYR A 54 37.12 12.55 -12.46
CA TYR A 54 37.05 11.49 -11.45
C TYR A 54 36.42 12.00 -10.14
N ILE A 55 36.80 13.18 -9.66
CA ILE A 55 36.22 13.79 -8.45
C ILE A 55 34.71 13.96 -8.62
N ALA A 56 34.26 14.59 -9.70
CA ALA A 56 32.84 14.78 -9.97
C ALA A 56 32.09 13.45 -10.08
N TYR A 57 32.68 12.45 -10.75
CA TYR A 57 32.11 11.10 -10.79
C TYR A 57 31.98 10.47 -9.41
N LYS A 58 32.99 10.64 -8.55
CA LYS A 58 32.99 10.07 -7.20
C LYS A 58 31.95 10.73 -6.31
N GLU A 59 31.81 12.05 -6.38
CA GLU A 59 30.77 12.81 -5.68
C GLU A 59 29.37 12.38 -6.13
N ALA A 60 29.12 12.35 -7.44
CA ALA A 60 27.83 11.89 -7.99
C ALA A 60 27.50 10.45 -7.56
N LYS A 61 28.50 9.57 -7.56
CA LYS A 61 28.34 8.17 -7.13
C LYS A 61 28.08 8.05 -5.62
N GLU A 62 28.70 8.89 -4.80
CA GLU A 62 28.43 8.95 -3.37
C GLU A 62 27.01 9.47 -3.09
N GLU A 63 26.55 10.48 -3.83
CA GLU A 63 25.19 10.99 -3.73
C GLU A 63 24.14 9.91 -4.06
N GLU A 64 24.35 9.14 -5.13
CA GLU A 64 23.50 8.00 -5.46
C GLU A 64 23.50 6.93 -4.36
N LYS A 65 24.67 6.62 -3.80
CA LYS A 65 24.79 5.69 -2.67
C LYS A 65 24.01 6.17 -1.46
N LEU A 66 24.11 7.45 -1.11
CA LEU A 66 23.38 8.06 0.00
C LEU A 66 21.86 8.00 -0.23
N LYS A 67 21.39 8.31 -1.45
CA LYS A 67 19.98 8.16 -1.84
C LYS A 67 19.51 6.72 -1.67
N LEU A 68 20.29 5.74 -2.14
CA LEU A 68 19.95 4.32 -1.99
C LEU A 68 19.91 3.88 -0.53
N VAL A 69 20.85 4.34 0.30
CA VAL A 69 20.84 4.04 1.75
C VAL A 69 19.61 4.63 2.42
N LYS A 70 19.27 5.89 2.11
CA LYS A 70 18.07 6.54 2.62
C LYS A 70 16.80 5.77 2.22
N TRP A 71 16.63 5.48 0.93
CA TRP A 71 15.49 4.72 0.43
C TRP A 71 15.42 3.31 1.01
N SER A 72 16.56 2.63 1.19
CA SER A 72 16.60 1.33 1.86
C SER A 72 16.09 1.41 3.30
N SER A 73 16.42 2.47 4.04
CA SER A 73 15.94 2.67 5.40
C SER A 73 14.44 2.96 5.43
N GLU A 74 13.95 3.78 4.49
CA GLU A 74 12.54 4.15 4.37
C GLU A 74 11.66 2.95 4.01
N LEU A 75 12.06 2.18 3.00
CA LEU A 75 11.37 0.94 2.61
C LEU A 75 11.36 -0.09 3.74
N LYS A 76 12.43 -0.19 4.52
CA LYS A 76 12.47 -1.10 5.69
C LYS A 76 11.46 -0.67 6.74
N LEU A 77 11.36 0.63 7.03
CA LEU A 77 10.38 1.18 7.96
C LEU A 77 8.94 0.94 7.47
N GLU A 78 8.66 1.19 6.18
CA GLU A 78 7.36 0.92 5.58
C GLU A 78 6.98 -0.56 5.69
N ARG A 79 7.92 -1.46 5.39
CA ARG A 79 7.74 -2.90 5.55
C ARG A 79 7.36 -3.25 6.99
N GLU A 80 8.13 -2.77 7.98
CA GLU A 80 7.86 -3.02 9.41
C GLU A 80 6.48 -2.49 9.82
N GLN A 81 6.09 -1.30 9.34
CA GLN A 81 4.78 -0.71 9.60
C GLN A 81 3.64 -1.53 9.00
N LEU A 82 3.80 -2.02 7.76
CA LEU A 82 2.82 -2.87 7.11
C LEU A 82 2.70 -4.23 7.81
N GLU A 83 3.82 -4.83 8.20
CA GLU A 83 3.83 -6.08 8.99
C GLU A 83 3.08 -5.90 10.32
N LEU A 84 3.23 -4.76 11.00
CA LEU A 84 2.48 -4.45 12.20
C LEU A 84 0.97 -4.32 11.94
N ARG A 85 0.58 -3.59 10.88
CA ARG A 85 -0.84 -3.45 10.51
C ARG A 85 -1.49 -4.79 10.16
N VAL A 86 -0.77 -5.65 9.44
CA VAL A 86 -1.24 -7.01 9.13
C VAL A 86 -1.47 -7.81 10.41
N LYS A 87 -0.54 -7.76 11.37
CA LYS A 87 -0.71 -8.42 12.68
C LYS A 87 -1.93 -7.89 13.43
N GLN A 88 -2.11 -6.57 13.48
CA GLN A 88 -3.25 -5.95 14.15
C GLN A 88 -4.58 -6.37 13.51
N LEU A 89 -4.64 -6.35 12.18
CA LEU A 89 -5.84 -6.75 11.44
C LEU A 89 -6.13 -8.24 11.67
N SER A 90 -5.11 -9.09 11.59
CA SER A 90 -5.22 -10.53 11.90
C SER A 90 -5.80 -10.76 13.28
N ASN A 91 -5.28 -10.08 14.31
CA ASN A 91 -5.80 -10.19 15.68
C ASN A 91 -7.27 -9.77 15.79
N SER A 92 -7.65 -8.72 15.06
CA SER A 92 -9.03 -8.21 15.03
C SER A 92 -9.97 -9.21 14.36
N VAL A 93 -9.53 -9.83 13.25
CA VAL A 93 -10.27 -10.88 12.55
C VAL A 93 -10.45 -12.10 13.45
N THR A 94 -9.40 -12.57 14.11
CA THR A 94 -9.46 -13.70 15.04
C THR A 94 -10.45 -13.43 16.17
N LYS A 95 -10.36 -12.26 16.82
CA LYS A 95 -11.27 -11.87 17.91
C LYS A 95 -12.73 -11.79 17.46
N CYS A 96 -12.96 -11.25 16.26
CA CYS A 96 -14.28 -11.19 15.65
C CYS A 96 -14.84 -12.61 15.41
N MET A 97 -14.01 -13.50 14.86
CA MET A 97 -14.39 -14.89 14.60
C MET A 97 -14.71 -15.66 15.90
N GLU A 98 -13.90 -15.51 16.94
CA GLU A 98 -14.14 -16.12 18.26
C GLU A 98 -15.45 -15.63 18.88
N THR A 99 -15.71 -14.33 18.82
CA THR A 99 -16.96 -13.74 19.33
C THR A 99 -18.15 -14.30 18.57
N LYS A 100 -18.08 -14.33 17.23
CA LYS A 100 -19.11 -14.92 16.36
C LYS A 100 -19.37 -16.39 16.73
N ASN A 101 -18.31 -17.18 16.89
CA ASN A 101 -18.44 -18.60 17.23
C ASN A 101 -19.07 -18.80 18.60
N THR A 102 -18.72 -17.96 19.58
CA THR A 102 -19.33 -17.98 20.93
C THR A 102 -20.82 -17.67 20.88
N ILE A 103 -21.22 -16.64 20.12
CA ILE A 103 -22.63 -16.28 19.94
C ILE A 103 -23.38 -17.41 19.24
N LEU A 104 -22.81 -17.98 18.17
CA LEU A 104 -23.42 -19.10 17.45
C LEU A 104 -23.61 -20.34 18.34
N ALA A 105 -22.66 -20.63 19.23
CA ALA A 105 -22.81 -21.72 20.19
C ALA A 105 -23.99 -21.48 21.14
N ARG A 106 -24.07 -20.28 21.76
CA ARG A 106 -25.19 -19.90 22.63
C ARG A 106 -26.53 -19.91 21.89
N GLN A 107 -26.55 -19.46 20.64
CA GLN A 107 -27.76 -19.48 19.81
C GLN A 107 -28.24 -20.92 19.57
N LYS A 108 -27.34 -21.87 19.32
CA LYS A 108 -27.69 -23.29 19.16
C LYS A 108 -28.26 -23.89 20.44
N ASP A 109 -27.63 -23.61 21.58
CA ASP A 109 -28.11 -24.09 22.89
C ASP A 109 -29.50 -23.53 23.22
N MET A 110 -29.71 -22.24 22.96
CA MET A 110 -31.00 -21.57 23.11
C MET A 110 -32.05 -22.15 22.16
N HIS A 111 -31.70 -22.45 20.91
CA HIS A 111 -32.62 -23.08 19.98
C HIS A 111 -33.03 -24.49 20.46
N LEU A 112 -32.09 -25.28 20.97
CA LEU A 112 -32.39 -26.60 21.52
C LEU A 112 -33.32 -26.53 22.73
N SER A 113 -33.11 -25.56 23.64
CA SER A 113 -33.99 -25.39 24.80
C SER A 113 -35.39 -24.94 24.39
N LEU A 114 -35.52 -24.05 23.40
CA LEU A 114 -36.81 -23.67 22.83
C LEU A 114 -37.54 -24.87 22.22
N GLU A 115 -36.85 -25.74 21.50
CA GLU A 115 -37.46 -26.96 20.95
C GLU A 115 -37.97 -27.91 22.05
N LYS A 116 -37.21 -28.05 23.15
CA LYS A 116 -37.67 -28.80 24.34
C LYS A 116 -38.94 -28.18 24.95
N VAL A 117 -38.99 -26.85 25.10
CA VAL A 117 -40.16 -26.14 25.63
C VAL A 117 -41.36 -26.28 24.69
N LYS A 118 -41.19 -26.08 23.39
CA LYS A 118 -42.25 -26.28 22.39
C LYS A 118 -42.78 -27.72 22.40
N HIS A 119 -41.90 -28.71 22.55
CA HIS A 119 -42.31 -30.10 22.67
C HIS A 119 -43.13 -30.33 23.94
N LEU A 120 -42.69 -29.80 25.08
CA LEU A 120 -43.43 -29.87 26.33
C LEU A 120 -44.82 -29.23 26.22
N ILE A 121 -44.93 -28.05 25.61
CA ILE A 121 -46.22 -27.38 25.38
C ILE A 121 -47.15 -28.27 24.56
N ARG A 122 -46.66 -28.89 23.47
CA ARG A 122 -47.45 -29.82 22.65
C ARG A 122 -47.94 -31.02 23.46
N LEU A 123 -47.12 -31.58 24.34
CA LEU A 123 -47.52 -32.69 25.21
C LEU A 123 -48.62 -32.27 26.20
N ILE A 124 -48.49 -31.10 26.82
CA ILE A 124 -49.50 -30.56 27.75
C ILE A 124 -50.82 -30.32 27.02
N GLN A 125 -50.79 -29.70 25.85
CA GLN A 125 -51.98 -29.47 25.03
C GLN A 125 -52.66 -30.78 24.63
N ALA A 126 -51.89 -31.79 24.22
CA ALA A 126 -52.41 -33.11 23.90
C ALA A 126 -53.05 -33.79 25.13
N PHE A 127 -52.43 -33.69 26.31
CA PHE A 127 -52.99 -34.26 27.54
C PHE A 127 -54.30 -33.57 27.96
N ASN A 128 -54.35 -32.23 27.92
CA ASN A 128 -55.55 -31.48 28.23
C ASN A 128 -56.70 -31.82 27.25
N PHE A 129 -56.39 -32.00 25.97
CA PHE A 129 -57.38 -32.45 24.97
C PHE A 129 -57.92 -33.86 25.25
N ASN A 130 -57.06 -34.79 25.68
CA ASN A 130 -57.47 -36.14 26.08
C ASN A 130 -58.30 -36.16 27.39
N GLN A 131 -58.15 -35.14 28.24
CA GLN A 131 -58.96 -34.97 29.44
C GLN A 131 -60.38 -34.48 29.08
N ALA A 132 -60.48 -33.49 28.18
CA ALA A 132 -61.77 -33.02 27.65
C ALA A 132 -62.57 -34.14 26.94
N LEU A 133 -61.90 -34.98 26.14
CA LEU A 133 -62.55 -36.15 25.52
C LEU A 133 -62.98 -37.23 26.52
N LYS A 134 -62.44 -37.26 27.75
CA LYS A 134 -62.90 -38.16 28.82
C LYS A 134 -64.03 -37.57 29.65
N GLU A 135 -64.17 -36.24 29.70
CA GLU A 135 -65.31 -35.56 30.32
C GLU A 135 -66.56 -35.62 29.41
N ASP A 136 -66.41 -35.67 28.08
CA ASP A 136 -67.55 -35.80 27.12
C ASP A 136 -68.08 -37.23 26.89
N VAL A 137 -67.46 -38.27 27.45
CA VAL A 137 -67.96 -39.66 27.38
C VAL A 137 -68.96 -39.98 28.51
N GLN A 138 -69.16 -39.08 29.48
CA GLN A 138 -70.20 -39.21 30.50
C GLN A 138 -71.45 -38.35 30.20
N GLU A 139 -71.44 -37.49 29.16
CA GLU A 139 -72.55 -36.59 28.87
C GLU A 139 -72.81 -36.40 27.37
N SER A 140 -72.88 -37.50 26.61
CA SER A 140 -73.41 -37.48 25.23
C SER A 140 -74.45 -38.59 25.02
N ALA A 141 -75.55 -38.47 25.76
CA ALA A 141 -76.82 -39.12 25.44
C ALA A 141 -77.98 -38.12 25.46
N ALA A 142 -77.85 -36.97 24.79
CA ALA A 142 -79.02 -36.18 24.38
C ALA A 142 -78.71 -35.15 23.27
N THR A 143 -79.26 -35.43 22.09
CA THR A 143 -79.90 -34.49 21.14
C THR A 143 -79.08 -33.45 20.35
N LEU A 144 -78.89 -33.80 19.06
CA LEU A 144 -79.18 -33.06 17.82
C LEU A 144 -79.63 -31.59 17.91
N SER A 145 -79.01 -30.72 17.09
CA SER A 145 -79.62 -29.78 16.11
C SER A 145 -78.55 -28.73 15.72
N GLU A 146 -77.94 -28.79 14.54
CA GLU A 146 -78.34 -28.11 13.28
C GLU A 146 -78.04 -26.59 13.25
N ALA A 147 -77.09 -26.19 12.40
CA ALA A 147 -77.20 -25.11 11.40
C ALA A 147 -75.82 -24.64 10.92
N ALA A 148 -75.54 -24.84 9.63
CA ALA A 148 -74.63 -24.02 8.83
C ALA A 148 -75.35 -22.70 8.46
N PRO A 149 -74.70 -21.61 7.98
CA PRO A 149 -73.98 -21.63 6.69
C PRO A 149 -72.70 -20.77 6.59
N GLU A 150 -72.09 -20.99 5.42
CA GLU A 150 -71.06 -20.30 4.61
C GLU A 150 -70.89 -18.76 4.81
N ALA A 151 -69.85 -18.05 4.35
CA ALA A 151 -68.93 -18.26 3.24
C ALA A 151 -67.64 -17.41 3.37
N SER A 152 -66.59 -17.91 2.73
CA SER A 152 -65.39 -17.29 2.13
C SER A 152 -65.28 -15.75 2.06
N SER A 153 -64.11 -15.19 2.43
CA SER A 153 -63.07 -14.81 1.45
C SER A 153 -61.85 -14.09 2.05
N VAL A 154 -60.67 -14.67 1.75
CA VAL A 154 -59.33 -14.09 1.51
C VAL A 154 -58.84 -12.87 2.33
N GLU A 155 -57.70 -13.05 3.01
CA GLU A 155 -56.49 -12.35 2.58
C GLU A 155 -55.19 -13.06 2.99
N LYS A 156 -54.29 -13.10 2.02
CA LYS A 156 -53.05 -13.86 1.95
C LYS A 156 -51.90 -12.89 2.18
N VAL A 157 -51.09 -13.12 3.21
CA VAL A 157 -49.72 -12.58 3.23
C VAL A 157 -48.75 -13.65 3.72
N LYS A 158 -48.07 -14.20 2.72
CA LYS A 158 -46.91 -15.05 2.80
C LYS A 158 -45.70 -14.16 3.05
N ALA A 159 -44.97 -14.40 4.13
CA ALA A 159 -43.63 -13.86 4.32
C ALA A 159 -42.65 -15.03 4.45
N GLU A 160 -42.24 -15.55 3.29
CA GLU A 160 -40.92 -16.16 3.14
C GLU A 160 -39.90 -15.00 3.16
N SER A 161 -38.82 -15.16 3.91
CA SER A 161 -37.60 -14.39 3.66
C SER A 161 -36.41 -15.30 3.89
N SER A 162 -36.14 -16.07 2.85
CA SER A 162 -34.84 -16.57 2.48
C SER A 162 -33.95 -15.40 2.04
N SER A 163 -32.75 -15.34 2.62
CA SER A 163 -31.48 -15.18 1.91
C SER A 163 -31.47 -14.28 0.67
N SER A 164 -30.87 -13.09 0.79
CA SER A 164 -29.95 -12.50 -0.21
C SER A 164 -29.28 -11.25 0.36
N THR A 165 -27.97 -11.34 0.54
CA THR A 165 -27.06 -10.24 0.90
C THR A 165 -26.90 -9.29 -0.30
N PRO A 166 -26.85 -7.97 -0.09
CA PRO A 166 -26.00 -7.12 -0.91
C PRO A 166 -24.87 -6.54 -0.06
N ILE A 167 -23.66 -6.78 -0.54
CA ILE A 167 -22.40 -6.23 -0.06
C ILE A 167 -22.47 -4.69 -0.13
N PRO A 168 -22.10 -3.93 0.92
CA PRO A 168 -21.87 -2.51 0.75
C PRO A 168 -20.51 -2.31 0.08
N ASN A 169 -20.56 -1.69 -1.10
CA ASN A 169 -19.44 -1.28 -1.91
C ASN A 169 -18.39 -0.50 -1.09
N ALA A 170 -17.13 -0.84 -1.35
CA ALA A 170 -15.96 -0.09 -0.90
C ALA A 170 -16.02 1.37 -1.42
N PRO A 171 -15.57 2.37 -0.65
CA PRO A 171 -15.33 3.70 -1.18
C PRO A 171 -14.16 3.64 -2.16
N ASN A 172 -14.41 4.01 -3.41
CA ASN A 172 -13.38 4.27 -4.41
C ASN A 172 -12.41 5.34 -3.88
N THR A 173 -11.20 4.94 -3.51
CA THR A 173 -10.08 5.87 -3.35
C THR A 173 -9.36 6.00 -4.69
N PRO A 174 -9.15 7.23 -5.21
CA PRO A 174 -8.40 7.42 -6.44
C PRO A 174 -6.94 7.04 -6.23
N THR A 175 -6.46 6.10 -7.04
CA THR A 175 -5.05 5.76 -7.17
C THR A 175 -4.25 6.99 -7.62
N PRO A 176 -3.20 7.41 -6.89
CA PRO A 176 -2.22 8.32 -7.46
C PRO A 176 -1.34 7.54 -8.43
N ASN A 177 -1.48 7.85 -9.73
CA ASN A 177 -0.55 7.42 -10.76
C ASN A 177 0.87 7.82 -10.38
N THR A 178 1.69 6.84 -9.99
CA THR A 178 3.12 7.06 -9.80
C THR A 178 3.79 6.86 -11.17
N PRO A 179 4.45 7.88 -11.75
CA PRO A 179 5.15 7.70 -13.01
C PRO A 179 6.37 6.81 -12.78
N THR A 180 6.39 5.66 -13.45
CA THR A 180 7.56 4.78 -13.55
C THR A 180 8.75 5.60 -14.09
N PRO A 181 9.91 5.64 -13.40
CA PRO A 181 11.10 6.29 -13.96
C PRO A 181 11.58 5.44 -15.15
N GLN A 182 11.30 5.90 -16.37
CA GLN A 182 11.92 5.31 -17.56
C GLN A 182 13.42 5.56 -17.50
N ARG A 183 14.19 4.49 -17.32
CA ARG A 183 15.65 4.51 -17.42
C ARG A 183 16.02 5.02 -18.82
N PRO A 184 16.84 6.09 -18.95
CA PRO A 184 17.27 6.53 -20.27
C PRO A 184 18.08 5.42 -20.93
N ARG A 185 17.63 5.00 -22.11
CA ARG A 185 18.29 4.01 -22.96
C ARG A 185 19.64 4.59 -23.40
N PRO A 186 20.78 3.88 -23.23
CA PRO A 186 22.07 4.40 -23.67
C PRO A 186 22.03 4.57 -25.19
N GLN A 187 22.12 5.82 -25.66
CA GLN A 187 22.30 6.11 -27.08
C GLN A 187 23.72 5.69 -27.46
N ARG A 188 23.81 4.65 -28.30
CA ARG A 188 25.07 4.23 -28.91
C ARG A 188 25.51 5.33 -29.89
N PRO A 189 26.72 5.90 -29.78
CA PRO A 189 27.17 6.90 -30.74
C PRO A 189 27.25 6.25 -32.12
N ARG A 190 26.60 6.89 -33.11
CA ARG A 190 26.76 6.52 -34.52
C ARG A 190 28.21 6.75 -34.91
N HIS A 191 28.93 5.68 -35.23
CA HIS A 191 30.15 5.79 -36.01
C HIS A 191 29.77 6.30 -37.39
N GLN A 192 30.04 7.58 -37.63
CA GLN A 192 30.14 8.09 -38.98
C GLN A 192 31.55 7.73 -39.45
N GLN A 193 31.60 6.67 -40.25
CA GLN A 193 32.77 6.29 -41.03
C GLN A 193 33.01 7.40 -42.06
N GLN A 194 34.30 7.70 -42.27
CA GLN A 194 34.81 8.75 -43.17
C GLN A 194 34.21 8.70 -44.56
#